data_AF-A0A1L3MEI1-F1
#
_entry.id   AF-A0A1L3MEI1-F1
#
_cell.length_a   1.000
_cell.length_b   1.000
_cell.length_c   1.000
_cell.angle_alpha   90.00
_cell.angle_beta   90.00
_cell.angle_gamma   90.00
#
_symmetry.space_group_name_H-M   'P 1'
#
loop_
_entity.id
_entity.type
_entity.pdbx_description
1 polymer ?
#
loop_
_entity_poly.entity_id
_entity_poly.type
_entity_poly.pdbx_seq_one_letter_code
_entity_poly.pdbx_strand_id
1 'polypeptide(L)'
;MDVAWHTGMSGDGGLRAHLLRSCGSDVDLGRHCPACGSDRHGRPWARLPDGSRPHVSLARCGDVVVTAVDPLRPVGVDVEEIAAVDARWDPDLVLHPGERADSPAERAAMWCRKEAILKALGTGLRTPMSRVQCADWPVVDLVAPPGLAAAAVVLPPTAGQSGSGGSSTV
;
A
#
# COMPACT_ATOMS: atom_id res chain seq x y z
N MET A 1 -7.33 5.90 -8.01
CA MET A 1 -6.83 4.58 -7.58
C MET A 1 -7.37 3.52 -8.51
N ASP A 2 -6.48 2.77 -9.13
CA ASP A 2 -6.77 1.50 -9.79
C ASP A 2 -6.23 0.36 -8.90
N VAL A 3 -6.99 -0.70 -8.71
CA VAL A 3 -6.64 -1.84 -7.85
C VAL A 3 -6.78 -3.13 -8.66
N ALA A 4 -5.79 -4.00 -8.57
CA ALA A 4 -5.83 -5.28 -9.23
C ALA A 4 -5.37 -6.44 -8.34
N TRP A 5 -6.03 -7.57 -8.52
CA TRP A 5 -5.73 -8.84 -7.89
C TRP A 5 -4.99 -9.76 -8.86
N HIS A 6 -4.04 -10.53 -8.33
CA HIS A 6 -3.22 -11.47 -9.08
C HIS A 6 -3.02 -12.74 -8.25
N THR A 7 -2.88 -13.89 -8.91
CA THR A 7 -2.68 -15.18 -8.26
C THR A 7 -1.47 -15.88 -8.88
N GLY A 8 -0.63 -16.50 -8.04
CA GLY A 8 0.56 -17.23 -8.48
C GLY A 8 1.69 -16.34 -9.01
N MET A 9 1.63 -15.03 -8.76
CA MET A 9 2.65 -14.07 -9.16
C MET A 9 3.48 -13.59 -7.97
N SER A 10 4.73 -13.20 -8.23
CA SER A 10 5.47 -12.39 -7.26
C SER A 10 4.83 -11.00 -7.13
N GLY A 11 5.11 -10.30 -6.03
CA GLY A 11 4.60 -8.93 -5.83
C GLY A 11 5.00 -7.99 -6.98
N ASP A 12 6.27 -8.01 -7.37
CA ASP A 12 6.79 -7.18 -8.46
C ASP A 12 6.26 -7.61 -9.83
N GLY A 13 6.04 -8.91 -10.03
CA GLY A 13 5.40 -9.45 -11.24
C GLY A 13 3.95 -8.99 -11.38
N GLY A 14 3.17 -9.05 -10.30
CA GLY A 14 1.79 -8.55 -10.28
C GLY A 14 1.72 -7.05 -10.49
N LEU A 15 2.64 -6.27 -9.91
CA LEU A 15 2.68 -4.82 -10.13
C LEU A 15 3.06 -4.47 -11.58
N ARG A 16 4.05 -5.16 -12.16
CA ARG A 16 4.40 -5.01 -13.59
C ARG A 16 3.20 -5.35 -14.48
N ALA A 17 2.51 -6.46 -14.24
CA ALA A 17 1.32 -6.83 -14.99
C ALA A 17 0.17 -5.82 -14.85
N HIS A 18 -0.01 -5.22 -13.68
CA HIS A 18 -0.97 -4.14 -13.48
C HIS A 18 -0.64 -2.93 -14.35
N LEU A 19 0.58 -2.42 -14.27
CA LEU A 19 1.00 -1.23 -15.02
C LEU A 19 0.98 -1.45 -16.53
N LEU A 20 1.37 -2.63 -17.01
CA LEU A 20 1.32 -3.01 -18.44
C LEU A 20 -0.11 -2.90 -19.02
N ARG A 21 -1.15 -3.22 -18.24
CA ARG A 21 -2.54 -3.04 -18.69
C ARG A 21 -2.92 -1.58 -18.85
N SER A 22 -2.35 -0.69 -18.04
CA SER A 22 -2.65 0.74 -18.06
C SER A 22 -1.88 1.49 -19.14
N CYS A 23 -0.59 1.16 -19.37
CA CYS A 23 0.27 1.91 -20.31
C CYS A 23 0.64 1.17 -21.61
N GLY A 24 0.36 -0.13 -21.72
CA GLY A 24 0.56 -0.90 -22.95
C GLY A 24 2.02 -1.06 -23.41
N SER A 25 2.99 -0.81 -22.54
CA SER A 25 4.43 -0.84 -22.84
C SER A 25 5.23 -1.12 -21.58
N ASP A 26 6.45 -1.63 -21.74
CA ASP A 26 7.25 -2.08 -20.60
C ASP A 26 7.58 -0.93 -19.64
N VAL A 27 7.63 -1.25 -18.34
CA VAL A 27 7.77 -0.27 -17.26
C VAL A 27 9.04 -0.50 -16.47
N ASP A 28 9.68 0.61 -16.10
CA ASP A 28 10.76 0.58 -15.13
C ASP A 28 10.16 0.45 -13.73
N LEU A 29 10.59 -0.57 -13.00
CA LEU A 29 10.11 -0.87 -11.66
C LEU A 29 11.29 -1.23 -10.78
N GLY A 30 11.25 -0.76 -9.54
CA GLY A 30 12.27 -1.10 -8.56
C GLY A 30 11.78 -0.85 -7.15
N ARG A 31 12.71 -0.94 -6.19
CA ARG A 31 12.44 -0.65 -4.78
C ARG A 31 13.40 0.40 -4.25
N HIS A 32 13.01 1.04 -3.18
CA HIS A 32 13.89 1.92 -2.43
C HIS A 32 13.52 1.88 -0.94
N CYS A 33 14.50 1.58 -0.10
CA CYS A 33 14.36 1.69 1.34
C CYS A 33 14.91 3.04 1.82
N PRO A 34 14.05 3.95 2.34
CA PRO A 34 14.52 5.24 2.83
C PRO A 34 15.36 5.15 4.12
N ALA A 35 15.42 3.98 4.77
CA ALA A 35 16.18 3.78 6.01
C ALA A 35 17.64 3.38 5.77
N CYS A 36 17.91 2.55 4.76
CA CYS A 36 19.26 2.02 4.48
C CYS A 36 19.74 2.27 3.05
N GLY A 37 18.90 2.85 2.18
CA GLY A 37 19.21 3.12 0.78
C GLY A 37 19.12 1.90 -0.16
N SER A 38 18.77 0.72 0.35
CA SER A 38 18.71 -0.51 -0.46
C SER A 38 17.67 -0.43 -1.58
N ASP A 39 18.00 -1.01 -2.72
CA ASP A 39 17.14 -1.25 -3.88
C ASP A 39 16.55 -2.68 -3.90
N ARG A 40 16.96 -3.54 -2.95
CA ARG A 40 16.47 -4.92 -2.82
C ARG A 40 15.18 -5.01 -2.01
N HIS A 41 14.89 -4.00 -1.19
CA HIS A 41 13.70 -3.94 -0.36
C HIS A 41 13.20 -2.50 -0.20
N GLY A 42 12.10 -2.35 0.54
CA GLY A 42 11.46 -1.06 0.73
C GLY A 42 10.34 -0.82 -0.27
N ARG A 43 9.99 0.45 -0.43
CA ARG A 43 8.80 0.86 -1.17
C ARG A 43 8.99 0.58 -2.67
N PRO A 44 8.01 -0.02 -3.36
CA PRO A 44 8.04 -0.09 -4.80
C PRO A 44 7.92 1.31 -5.41
N TRP A 45 8.59 1.51 -6.54
CA TRP A 45 8.42 2.68 -7.41
C TRP A 45 8.27 2.21 -8.85
N ALA A 46 7.59 3.03 -9.66
CA ALA A 46 7.43 2.78 -11.08
C ALA A 46 7.70 4.06 -11.89
N ARG A 47 8.21 3.89 -13.10
CA ARG A 47 8.29 4.93 -14.12
C ARG A 47 7.72 4.36 -15.42
N LEU A 48 6.79 5.11 -16.00
CA LEU A 48 6.17 4.76 -17.27
C LEU A 48 7.00 5.32 -18.45
N PRO A 49 6.82 4.80 -19.68
CA PRO A 49 7.55 5.26 -20.86
C PRO A 49 7.39 6.74 -21.19
N ASP A 50 6.26 7.34 -20.82
CA ASP A 50 5.99 8.77 -20.98
C ASP A 50 6.72 9.66 -19.95
N GLY A 51 7.53 9.04 -19.08
CA GLY A 51 8.29 9.70 -18.02
C GLY A 51 7.50 9.91 -16.73
N SER A 52 6.20 9.62 -16.70
CA SER A 52 5.38 9.73 -15.49
C SER A 52 5.79 8.72 -14.43
N ARG A 53 5.50 9.05 -13.17
CA ARG A 53 5.90 8.28 -11.99
C ARG A 53 4.69 8.08 -11.07
N PRO A 54 3.78 7.16 -11.42
CA PRO A 54 2.62 6.91 -10.59
C PRO A 54 3.04 6.42 -9.20
N HIS A 55 2.21 6.72 -8.21
CA HIS A 55 2.34 6.09 -6.91
C HIS A 55 1.83 4.66 -7.01
N VAL A 56 2.61 3.74 -6.44
CA VAL A 56 2.32 2.32 -6.46
C VAL A 56 2.40 1.73 -5.05
N SER A 57 1.58 0.73 -4.81
CA SER A 57 1.60 -0.08 -3.59
C SER A 57 1.25 -1.52 -3.93
N LEU A 58 1.73 -2.46 -3.13
CA LEU A 58 1.41 -3.87 -3.25
C LEU A 58 1.41 -4.56 -1.90
N ALA A 59 0.64 -5.64 -1.80
CA ALA A 59 0.63 -6.54 -0.67
C ALA A 59 0.45 -7.98 -1.16
N ARG A 60 0.86 -8.94 -0.33
CA ARG A 60 0.81 -10.36 -0.66
C ARG A 60 0.40 -11.16 0.56
N CYS A 61 -0.57 -12.04 0.38
CA CYS A 61 -0.97 -13.04 1.35
C CYS A 61 -1.07 -14.39 0.65
N GLY A 62 -0.26 -15.37 1.06
CA GLY A 62 -0.16 -16.65 0.36
C GLY A 62 0.25 -16.49 -1.12
N ASP A 63 -0.58 -17.02 -2.01
CA ASP A 63 -0.46 -16.96 -3.47
C ASP A 63 -1.16 -15.75 -4.10
N VAL A 64 -1.87 -14.95 -3.29
CA VAL A 64 -2.59 -13.76 -3.72
C VAL A 64 -1.69 -12.53 -3.58
N VAL A 65 -1.68 -11.72 -4.63
CA VAL A 65 -1.09 -10.37 -4.65
C VAL A 65 -2.20 -9.38 -4.96
N VAL A 66 -2.25 -8.29 -4.20
CA VAL A 66 -3.04 -7.11 -4.53
C VAL A 66 -2.10 -5.95 -4.83
N THR A 67 -2.37 -5.20 -5.90
CA THR A 67 -1.59 -4.02 -6.27
C THR A 67 -2.51 -2.83 -6.49
N ALA A 68 -2.04 -1.65 -6.10
CA ALA A 68 -2.76 -0.41 -6.24
C ALA A 68 -1.87 0.64 -6.93
N VAL A 69 -2.46 1.38 -7.86
CA VAL A 69 -1.81 2.44 -8.64
C VAL A 69 -2.65 3.71 -8.55
N ASP A 70 -2.03 4.84 -8.26
CA ASP A 70 -2.67 6.14 -8.44
C ASP A 70 -1.69 7.08 -9.16
N PRO A 71 -2.12 7.75 -10.24
CA PRO A 71 -1.21 8.52 -11.08
C PRO A 71 -0.60 9.73 -10.38
N LEU A 72 -1.26 10.26 -9.34
CA LEU A 72 -0.89 11.56 -8.75
C LEU A 72 -0.72 11.55 -7.24
N ARG A 73 -1.34 10.59 -6.53
CA ARG A 73 -1.46 10.65 -5.07
C ARG A 73 -0.85 9.44 -4.37
N PRO A 74 -0.27 9.60 -3.17
CA PRO A 74 0.22 8.46 -2.40
C PRO A 74 -0.89 7.43 -2.17
N VAL A 75 -0.60 6.18 -2.54
CA VAL A 75 -1.51 5.05 -2.42
C VAL A 75 -0.89 3.97 -1.53
N GLY A 76 -1.73 3.28 -0.78
CA GLY A 76 -1.39 2.12 0.03
C GLY A 76 -2.44 1.03 -0.12
N VAL A 77 -2.01 -0.23 -0.13
CA VAL A 77 -2.90 -1.39 -0.13
C VAL A 77 -2.34 -2.48 0.78
N ASP A 78 -3.23 -3.21 1.43
CA ASP A 78 -2.87 -4.36 2.24
C ASP A 78 -3.86 -5.51 2.08
N VAL A 79 -3.37 -6.73 2.29
CA VAL A 79 -4.17 -7.97 2.32
C VAL A 79 -3.55 -8.94 3.31
N GLU A 80 -4.39 -9.53 4.16
CA GLU A 80 -3.96 -10.51 5.16
C GLU A 80 -4.99 -11.63 5.34
N GLU A 81 -4.51 -12.79 5.80
CA GLU A 81 -5.35 -13.92 6.16
C GLU A 81 -6.00 -13.67 7.53
N ILE A 82 -7.32 -13.81 7.60
CA ILE A 82 -8.08 -13.53 8.82
C ILE A 82 -7.59 -14.38 10.00
N ALA A 83 -7.41 -15.68 9.77
CA ALA A 83 -6.94 -16.61 10.81
C ALA A 83 -5.52 -16.29 11.28
N ALA A 84 -4.65 -15.84 10.37
CA ALA A 84 -3.26 -15.52 10.70
C ALA A 84 -3.15 -14.25 11.55
N VAL A 85 -3.95 -13.21 11.23
CA VAL A 85 -4.03 -11.99 12.05
C VAL A 85 -4.61 -12.32 13.42
N ASP A 86 -5.71 -13.06 13.46
CA ASP A 86 -6.39 -13.40 14.71
C ASP A 86 -5.48 -14.18 15.68
N ALA A 87 -4.72 -15.15 15.16
CA ALA A 87 -3.79 -15.96 15.96
C ALA A 87 -2.65 -15.17 16.61
N ARG A 88 -2.36 -13.95 16.13
CA ARG A 88 -1.28 -13.08 16.62
C ARG A 88 -1.81 -11.73 17.10
N TRP A 89 -3.11 -11.62 17.30
CA TRP A 89 -3.75 -10.36 17.62
C TRP A 89 -3.32 -9.84 18.98
N ASP A 90 -2.81 -8.61 18.99
CA ASP A 90 -2.55 -7.84 20.20
C ASP A 90 -3.20 -6.46 20.05
N PRO A 91 -4.29 -6.18 20.79
CA PRO A 91 -4.98 -4.91 20.69
C PRO A 91 -4.11 -3.71 21.10
N ASP A 92 -3.14 -3.88 22.01
CA ASP A 92 -2.30 -2.77 22.49
C ASP A 92 -1.28 -2.32 21.43
N LEU A 93 -0.89 -3.23 20.53
CA LEU A 93 -0.01 -2.93 19.41
C LEU A 93 -0.75 -2.33 18.22
N VAL A 94 -2.02 -2.70 18.03
CA VAL A 94 -2.78 -2.37 16.81
C VAL A 94 -3.78 -1.24 17.03
N LEU A 95 -4.61 -1.30 18.08
CA LEU A 95 -5.75 -0.40 18.24
C LEU A 95 -5.33 0.97 18.78
N HIS A 96 -5.87 2.02 18.18
CA HIS A 96 -5.93 3.32 18.82
C HIS A 96 -6.95 3.25 19.98
N PRO A 97 -6.80 4.02 21.08
CA PRO A 97 -7.72 3.95 22.23
C PRO A 97 -9.21 4.16 21.90
N GLY A 98 -9.52 4.81 20.78
CA GLY A 98 -10.88 5.03 20.28
C GLY A 98 -11.45 3.94 19.38
N GLU A 99 -10.73 2.83 19.16
CA GLU A 99 -11.09 1.78 18.22
C GLU A 99 -11.43 0.46 18.91
N ARG A 100 -12.18 -0.39 18.21
CA ARG A 100 -12.53 -1.75 18.63
C ARG A 100 -12.48 -2.70 17.44
N ALA A 101 -12.18 -3.97 17.73
CA ALA A 101 -12.19 -5.06 16.77
C ALA A 101 -12.43 -6.37 17.53
N ASP A 102 -13.68 -6.79 17.59
CA ASP A 102 -14.13 -7.80 18.54
C ASP A 102 -14.13 -9.21 17.92
N SER A 103 -14.31 -9.29 16.60
CA SER A 103 -14.25 -10.53 15.82
C SER A 103 -12.94 -10.69 15.03
N PRO A 104 -12.54 -11.92 14.67
CA PRO A 104 -11.40 -12.18 13.79
C PRO A 104 -11.43 -11.37 12.48
N ALA A 105 -12.61 -11.25 11.87
CA ALA A 105 -12.77 -10.49 10.63
C ALA A 105 -12.52 -8.99 10.84
N GLU A 106 -13.02 -8.40 11.94
CA GLU A 106 -12.78 -7.00 12.27
C GLU A 106 -11.32 -6.73 12.61
N ARG A 107 -10.64 -7.66 13.27
CA ARG A 107 -9.20 -7.58 13.59
C ARG A 107 -8.36 -7.54 12.33
N ALA A 108 -8.62 -8.46 11.40
CA ALA A 108 -7.95 -8.52 10.11
C ALA A 108 -8.25 -7.28 9.24
N ALA A 109 -9.50 -6.80 9.24
CA ALA A 109 -9.86 -5.56 8.56
C ALA A 109 -9.11 -4.35 9.16
N MET A 110 -9.10 -4.22 10.48
CA MET A 110 -8.39 -3.15 11.19
C MET A 110 -6.89 -3.17 10.89
N TRP A 111 -6.28 -4.35 10.90
CA TRP A 111 -4.88 -4.54 10.51
C TRP A 111 -4.63 -4.03 9.08
N CYS A 112 -5.39 -4.53 8.10
CA CYS A 112 -5.22 -4.15 6.70
C CYS A 112 -5.41 -2.64 6.48
N ARG A 113 -6.39 -2.03 7.16
CA ARG A 113 -6.64 -0.58 7.08
C ARG A 113 -5.41 0.20 7.55
N LYS A 114 -4.83 -0.19 8.70
CA LYS A 114 -3.65 0.49 9.27
C LYS A 114 -2.41 0.28 8.42
N GLU A 115 -2.14 -0.93 7.94
CA GLU A 115 -1.04 -1.21 7.01
C GLU A 115 -1.20 -0.42 5.71
N ALA A 116 -2.40 -0.34 5.14
CA ALA A 116 -2.66 0.47 3.94
C ALA A 116 -2.32 1.96 4.19
N ILE A 117 -2.76 2.53 5.33
CA ILE A 117 -2.40 3.90 5.74
C ILE A 117 -0.89 4.07 5.82
N LEU A 118 -0.19 3.20 6.54
CA LEU A 118 1.25 3.28 6.76
C LEU A 118 2.05 3.14 5.46
N LYS A 119 1.58 2.28 4.53
CA LYS A 119 2.17 2.15 3.20
C LYS A 119 1.98 3.39 2.34
N ALA A 120 0.81 4.02 2.40
CA ALA A 120 0.55 5.26 1.67
C ALA A 120 1.39 6.43 2.20
N LEU A 121 1.54 6.52 3.53
CA LEU A 121 2.41 7.50 4.19
C LEU A 121 3.90 7.26 3.88
N GLY A 122 4.28 6.03 3.54
CA GLY A 122 5.68 5.66 3.34
C GLY A 122 6.50 5.65 4.64
N THR A 123 5.84 5.69 5.80
CA THR A 123 6.50 5.64 7.11
C THR A 123 6.94 4.22 7.46
N GLY A 124 6.28 3.19 6.91
CA GLY A 124 6.47 1.81 7.31
C GLY A 124 6.14 1.63 8.81
N LEU A 125 6.72 0.60 9.44
CA LEU A 125 6.52 0.31 10.87
C LEU A 125 7.18 1.31 11.83
N ARG A 126 7.74 2.44 11.33
CA ARG A 126 8.28 3.51 12.20
C ARG A 126 7.18 4.27 12.92
N THR A 127 5.95 4.22 12.40
CA THR A 127 4.76 4.74 13.07
C THR A 127 4.01 3.54 13.67
N PRO A 128 3.86 3.45 15.00
CA PRO A 128 3.08 2.39 15.62
C PRO A 128 1.62 2.43 15.16
N MET A 129 1.03 1.26 14.89
CA MET A 129 -0.36 1.12 14.48
C MET A 129 -1.35 1.71 15.50
N SER A 130 -1.07 1.53 16.80
CA SER A 130 -1.87 2.11 17.90
C SER A 130 -1.87 3.64 17.94
N ARG A 131 -1.02 4.32 17.16
CA ARG A 131 -1.04 5.79 16.99
C ARG A 131 -1.81 6.27 15.75
N VAL A 132 -2.35 5.35 14.96
CA VAL A 132 -3.09 5.67 13.74
C VAL A 132 -4.57 5.39 13.99
N GLN A 133 -5.42 6.40 14.07
CA GLN A 133 -6.87 6.19 14.14
C GLN A 133 -7.47 6.11 12.73
N CYS A 134 -8.02 4.98 12.32
CA CYS A 134 -8.52 4.73 10.97
C CYS A 134 -9.59 5.72 10.50
N ALA A 135 -10.40 6.25 11.42
CA ALA A 135 -11.44 7.23 11.11
C ALA A 135 -10.89 8.56 10.53
N ASP A 136 -9.61 8.85 10.74
CA ASP A 136 -8.96 10.06 10.24
C ASP A 136 -8.48 9.92 8.78
N TRP A 137 -8.66 8.75 8.18
CA TRP A 137 -8.09 8.41 6.88
C TRP A 137 -9.17 7.93 5.89
N PRO A 138 -9.03 8.24 4.60
CA PRO A 138 -9.99 7.84 3.57
C PRO A 138 -9.78 6.37 3.15
N VAL A 139 -9.87 5.45 4.10
CA VAL A 139 -9.67 4.01 3.87
C VAL A 139 -10.92 3.38 3.24
N VAL A 140 -10.69 2.46 2.33
CA VAL A 140 -11.73 1.66 1.68
C VAL A 140 -11.39 0.18 1.89
N ASP A 141 -12.34 -0.58 2.44
CA ASP A 141 -12.24 -2.03 2.48
C ASP A 141 -12.48 -2.60 1.08
N LEU A 142 -11.65 -3.55 0.68
CA LEU A 142 -11.74 -4.20 -0.62
C LEU A 142 -12.49 -5.52 -0.49
N VAL A 143 -13.25 -5.87 -1.53
CA VAL A 143 -13.79 -7.23 -1.66
C VAL A 143 -12.61 -8.17 -1.92
N ALA A 144 -12.28 -8.98 -0.92
CA ALA A 144 -11.17 -9.93 -0.96
C ALA A 144 -11.66 -11.38 -1.18
N PRO A 145 -10.77 -12.28 -1.66
CA PRO A 145 -11.06 -13.71 -1.67
C PRO A 145 -11.49 -14.25 -0.28
N PRO A 146 -12.26 -15.34 -0.22
CA PRO A 146 -12.70 -15.91 1.06
C PRO A 146 -11.55 -16.20 2.03
N GLY A 147 -11.73 -15.84 3.30
CA GLY A 147 -10.72 -16.01 4.35
C GLY A 147 -9.68 -14.90 4.43
N LEU A 148 -9.70 -13.94 3.49
CA LEU A 148 -8.80 -12.78 3.49
C LEU A 148 -9.56 -11.49 3.83
N ALA A 149 -8.85 -10.55 4.44
CA ALA A 149 -9.25 -9.15 4.54
C ALA A 149 -8.31 -8.30 3.69
N ALA A 150 -8.81 -7.19 3.14
CA ALA A 150 -7.97 -6.25 2.39
C ALA A 150 -8.52 -4.84 2.49
N ALA A 151 -7.62 -3.86 2.43
CA ALA A 151 -7.98 -2.46 2.44
C ALA A 151 -7.02 -1.65 1.58
N ALA A 152 -7.48 -0.51 1.10
CA ALA A 152 -6.69 0.45 0.36
C ALA A 152 -6.98 1.88 0.80
N VAL A 153 -6.03 2.78 0.55
CA VAL A 153 -6.16 4.19 0.85
C VAL A 153 -5.45 5.00 -0.23
N VAL A 154 -6.03 6.15 -0.57
CA VAL A 154 -5.35 7.20 -1.33
C VAL A 154 -5.36 8.47 -0.50
N LEU A 155 -4.16 8.95 -0.20
CA LEU A 155 -4.02 10.18 0.56
C LEU A 155 -4.29 11.38 -0.37
N PRO A 156 -4.90 12.46 0.16
CA PRO A 156 -4.93 13.71 -0.59
C PRO A 156 -3.49 14.14 -0.93
N PRO A 157 -3.29 14.89 -2.02
CA PRO A 157 -2.00 15.49 -2.30
C PRO A 157 -1.54 16.28 -1.06
N THR A 158 -0.31 16.09 -0.63
CA THR A 158 0.27 16.96 0.40
C THR A 158 0.34 18.36 -0.19
N ALA A 159 -0.31 19.33 0.47
CA ALA A 159 -0.13 20.74 0.13
C ALA A 159 1.36 21.08 0.34
N GLY A 160 2.12 21.18 -0.75
CA GLY A 160 3.55 21.55 -0.68
C GLY A 160 4.51 20.86 -1.65
N GLN A 161 4.10 19.86 -2.43
CA GLN A 161 4.94 19.30 -3.51
C GLN A 161 4.61 19.91 -4.87
N SER A 162 4.59 21.25 -4.94
CA SER A 162 4.77 21.96 -6.21
C SER A 162 6.22 21.80 -6.64
N GLY A 163 6.46 21.13 -7.77
CA GLY A 163 7.77 20.74 -8.25
C GLY A 163 8.79 21.88 -8.28
N SER A 164 9.95 21.65 -7.66
CA SER A 164 11.14 22.44 -7.95
C SER A 164 11.71 21.99 -9.30
N GLY A 165 11.08 22.44 -10.38
CA GLY A 165 11.70 22.49 -11.70
C GLY A 165 12.76 23.59 -11.70
N GLY A 166 13.93 23.29 -11.14
CA GLY A 166 15.11 24.13 -11.24
C GLY A 166 15.70 24.01 -12.64
N SER A 167 15.25 24.87 -13.54
CA SER A 167 15.97 25.18 -14.78
C SER A 167 17.26 25.91 -14.40
N SER A 168 18.41 25.32 -14.73
CA SER A 168 19.67 26.05 -14.80
C SER A 168 20.29 25.82 -16.17
N THR A 169 19.94 26.73 -17.08
CA THR A 169 20.80 27.17 -18.18
C THR A 169 21.75 28.21 -17.62
N VAL A 170 23.05 27.93 -17.62
CA VAL A 170 24.17 28.74 -18.16
C VAL A 170 25.43 27.88 -18.15
#